data_AF-A0A382CMU6-F1
#
_entry.id   AF-A0A382CMU6-F1
#
_cell.length_a   1.000
_cell.length_b   1.000
_cell.length_c   1.000
_cell.angle_alpha   90.00
_cell.angle_beta   90.00
_cell.angle_gamma   90.00
#
_symmetry.space_group_name_H-M   'P 1'
#
loop_
_entity.id
_entity.type
_entity.pdbx_description
1 polymer ?
#
loop_
_entity_poly.entity_id
_entity_poly.type
_entity_poly.pdbx_seq_one_letter_code
_entity_poly.pdbx_strand_id
1 'polypeptide(L)'
;MGIIYGGLLSLIVVFSILTILTSYDIEFVQHSTAQGNIEECEKLKVENAGFLDSIKDLSGCKLIGANLRNADLREADLSEADLSGADLTGADLREADLNNAILYGADLREADLYKANLTDAILTGANLRDTILESANLNNVKFQYAKLYKTILADTDFTNVDARKANFCGQNLSDKIFLGANLSGADLAYSNLVYAQLKNTNISNALLKGANLSGVDLSYQDLSDINFRGANLFASNLEGADLTGADLRGANLINANLKYANLEKSKLTGTELDQADTEGANISGIIYEELKNEISSNAKKLQKKSNFPDENFSGANTGGKNFSESNLSGTDFSNSNLKNSSMSEVDFSYADLTNADLSDSDLLGANLVGADLEGANLSNANLSGADLSGTNLKNANLKNSKLFGTKLFGAILENADLSFSQIEGSNFSGAIMQNAILTGVNLSEGLFDGVNLSNAKLNDRDLSKIKFHNAILMHVDLTNSDLSNADLSNAYLNSASLMNANLQNANLFSTDLGAADLTNADFSGADLRQVYVKSSKMENVVTNSDTKTDSCFKTDIINKIICKIFRMFTPSSP
;
A
#
# COMPACT_ATOMS: atom_id res chain seq x y z
N MET A 1 60.55 -55.04 20.53
CA MET A 1 60.17 -55.69 21.80
C MET A 1 59.00 -54.92 22.37
N GLY A 2 57.93 -55.60 22.75
CA GLY A 2 56.68 -54.95 23.14
C GLY A 2 56.51 -54.71 24.64
N ILE A 3 55.35 -54.11 24.93
CA ILE A 3 54.48 -54.21 26.13
C ILE A 3 55.09 -53.56 27.42
N ILE A 4 54.43 -52.79 28.32
CA ILE A 4 53.05 -52.75 28.87
C ILE A 4 52.75 -51.35 29.48
N TYR A 5 51.46 -50.98 29.38
CA TYR A 5 50.59 -50.04 30.13
C TYR A 5 51.00 -49.48 31.52
N GLY A 6 50.60 -48.20 31.74
CA GLY A 6 49.49 -47.87 32.66
C GLY A 6 49.81 -47.19 33.99
N GLY A 7 49.15 -46.05 34.28
CA GLY A 7 49.00 -45.53 35.65
C GLY A 7 48.74 -44.01 35.74
N LEU A 8 47.52 -43.64 36.15
CA LEU A 8 46.96 -42.30 36.31
C LEU A 8 47.38 -41.58 37.63
N LEU A 9 47.13 -40.25 37.65
CA LEU A 9 46.74 -39.37 38.78
C LEU A 9 47.79 -38.81 39.77
N SER A 10 47.97 -37.47 39.73
CA SER A 10 47.62 -36.49 40.81
C SER A 10 48.32 -35.13 40.56
N LEU A 11 47.60 -34.07 40.14
CA LEU A 11 47.00 -32.97 40.94
C LEU A 11 47.96 -31.83 41.40
N ILE A 12 47.92 -30.72 40.65
CA ILE A 12 47.85 -29.26 41.01
C ILE A 12 48.70 -28.71 42.18
N VAL A 13 49.62 -27.77 41.87
CA VAL A 13 49.99 -26.52 42.62
C VAL A 13 50.71 -25.57 41.60
N VAL A 14 50.09 -24.52 41.04
CA VAL A 14 49.85 -23.12 41.51
C VAL A 14 51.09 -22.20 41.55
N PHE A 15 51.12 -21.27 40.58
CA PHE A 15 51.62 -19.88 40.55
C PHE A 15 53.10 -19.53 40.85
N SER A 16 53.78 -18.91 39.87
CA SER A 16 54.04 -17.46 39.79
C SER A 16 55.32 -17.16 39.00
N ILE A 17 55.20 -16.42 37.88
CA ILE A 17 56.34 -15.72 37.26
C ILE A 17 55.87 -14.32 36.86
N LEU A 18 56.52 -13.32 37.43
CA LEU A 18 56.54 -11.95 36.94
C LEU A 18 57.97 -11.65 36.44
N THR A 19 58.04 -10.83 35.39
CA THR A 19 59.23 -10.12 34.85
C THR A 19 60.06 -10.97 33.85
N ILE A 20 60.41 -10.55 32.62
CA ILE A 20 60.93 -9.26 32.12
C ILE A 20 60.87 -9.17 30.55
N LEU A 21 60.61 -7.94 30.03
CA LEU A 21 60.98 -7.28 28.75
C LEU A 21 60.21 -7.45 27.41
N THR A 22 59.53 -6.34 27.07
CA THR A 22 59.46 -5.60 25.78
C THR A 22 59.01 -6.31 24.50
N SER A 23 57.82 -5.95 24.01
CA SER A 23 57.60 -5.17 22.77
C SER A 23 56.11 -5.17 22.41
N TYR A 24 55.68 -4.11 21.72
CA TYR A 24 54.34 -3.85 21.16
C TYR A 24 53.27 -3.28 22.10
N ASP A 25 53.13 -1.96 22.04
CA ASP A 25 51.84 -1.29 22.23
C ASP A 25 50.94 -1.67 21.05
N ILE A 26 49.98 -2.56 21.29
CA ILE A 26 48.81 -2.78 20.46
C ILE A 26 47.60 -2.50 21.35
N GLU A 27 46.70 -1.68 20.83
CA GLU A 27 45.41 -1.28 21.38
C GLU A 27 44.70 -2.39 22.14
N PHE A 28 44.29 -2.08 23.37
CA PHE A 28 43.32 -2.87 24.10
C PHE A 28 42.29 -1.94 24.73
N VAL A 29 41.42 -1.35 23.90
CA VAL A 29 40.10 -0.87 24.28
C VAL A 29 39.16 -1.16 23.08
N GLN A 30 37.96 -1.66 23.37
CA GLN A 30 36.91 -2.15 22.44
C GLN A 30 36.99 -3.62 22.05
N HIS A 31 36.69 -4.52 22.99
CA HIS A 31 36.21 -5.86 22.61
C HIS A 31 35.15 -6.46 23.56
N SER A 32 34.69 -5.73 24.60
CA SER A 32 33.67 -6.23 25.52
C SER A 32 32.24 -5.79 25.17
N THR A 33 32.05 -4.61 24.58
CA THR A 33 30.71 -4.10 24.20
C THR A 33 30.18 -4.80 22.96
N ALA A 34 30.98 -4.96 21.91
CA ALA A 34 30.57 -5.64 20.67
C ALA A 34 30.11 -7.10 20.91
N GLN A 35 30.69 -7.80 21.88
CA GLN A 35 30.29 -9.18 22.20
C GLN A 35 28.99 -9.25 23.02
N GLY A 36 28.73 -8.23 23.86
CA GLY A 36 27.43 -8.05 24.52
C GLY A 36 26.32 -7.72 23.51
N ASN A 37 26.58 -6.76 22.62
CA ASN A 37 25.63 -6.36 21.58
C ASN A 37 25.29 -7.54 20.66
N ILE A 38 26.26 -8.38 20.27
CA ILE A 38 25.98 -9.59 19.47
C ILE A 38 25.04 -10.58 20.19
N GLU A 39 25.26 -10.86 21.48
CA GLU A 39 24.34 -11.73 22.25
C GLU A 39 22.95 -11.10 22.38
N GLU A 40 22.88 -9.78 22.47
CA GLU A 40 21.65 -9.00 22.60
C GLU A 40 20.86 -8.96 21.28
N CYS A 41 21.54 -8.78 20.14
CA CYS A 41 20.96 -8.90 18.81
C CYS A 41 20.45 -10.34 18.55
N GLU A 42 21.18 -11.37 19.01
CA GLU A 42 20.79 -12.77 18.83
C GLU A 42 19.62 -13.18 19.73
N LYS A 43 19.49 -12.62 20.95
CA LYS A 43 18.30 -12.83 21.80
C LYS A 43 17.03 -12.34 21.11
N LEU A 44 17.08 -11.17 20.46
CA LEU A 44 15.94 -10.60 19.73
C LEU A 44 15.56 -11.39 18.47
N LYS A 45 16.47 -12.16 17.88
CA LYS A 45 16.14 -13.06 16.76
C LYS A 45 15.40 -14.32 17.20
N VAL A 46 15.58 -14.75 18.46
CA VAL A 46 15.16 -16.07 18.95
C VAL A 46 13.96 -15.99 19.89
N GLU A 47 13.77 -14.88 20.62
CA GLU A 47 12.68 -14.70 21.58
C GLU A 47 11.68 -13.62 21.13
N ASN A 48 10.37 -13.93 21.19
CA ASN A 48 9.32 -12.91 21.04
C ASN A 48 9.53 -11.83 22.12
N ALA A 49 9.83 -10.60 21.69
CA ALA A 49 10.34 -9.46 22.46
C ALA A 49 9.40 -8.85 23.53
N GLY A 50 8.61 -9.67 24.23
CA GLY A 50 7.57 -9.24 25.18
C GLY A 50 8.03 -8.90 26.59
N PHE A 51 9.32 -8.98 26.92
CA PHE A 51 9.85 -8.63 28.25
C PHE A 51 11.27 -8.07 28.11
N LEU A 52 11.40 -6.76 27.91
CA LEU A 52 12.69 -6.09 27.71
C LEU A 52 12.79 -4.80 28.53
N ASP A 53 12.91 -4.94 29.85
CA ASP A 53 13.06 -3.80 30.78
C ASP A 53 14.47 -3.17 30.78
N SER A 54 15.40 -3.53 29.87
CA SER A 54 16.79 -3.06 29.97
C SER A 54 17.64 -2.97 28.70
N ILE A 55 17.12 -3.22 27.50
CA ILE A 55 17.97 -3.15 26.29
C ILE A 55 17.90 -1.74 25.70
N LYS A 56 18.99 -0.98 25.83
CA LYS A 56 19.10 0.37 25.25
C LYS A 56 20.14 0.50 24.15
N ASP A 57 21.00 -0.49 23.91
CA ASP A 57 21.99 -0.45 22.83
C ASP A 57 21.81 -1.64 21.89
N LEU A 58 21.24 -1.34 20.72
CA LEU A 58 21.04 -2.21 19.57
C LEU A 58 21.76 -1.66 18.34
N SER A 59 22.74 -0.79 18.56
CA SER A 59 23.49 -0.16 17.48
C SER A 59 24.21 -1.20 16.61
N GLY A 60 24.10 -1.05 15.29
CA GLY A 60 24.68 -1.96 14.31
C GLY A 60 24.11 -3.38 14.29
N CYS A 61 23.04 -3.68 15.04
CA CYS A 61 22.46 -5.01 15.10
C CYS A 61 21.90 -5.45 13.73
N LYS A 62 22.13 -6.72 13.36
CA LYS A 62 21.49 -7.34 12.18
C LYS A 62 20.18 -8.00 12.58
N LEU A 63 19.08 -7.29 12.46
CA LEU A 63 17.71 -7.70 12.82
C LEU A 63 16.84 -7.94 11.57
N ILE A 64 17.46 -8.41 10.48
CA ILE A 64 16.79 -8.69 9.20
C ILE A 64 15.67 -9.72 9.42
N GLY A 65 14.43 -9.35 9.07
CA GLY A 65 13.25 -10.19 9.24
C GLY A 65 12.88 -10.48 10.70
N ALA A 66 13.46 -9.77 11.67
CA ALA A 66 13.16 -9.98 13.07
C ALA A 66 11.71 -9.64 13.38
N ASN A 67 11.10 -10.41 14.28
CA ASN A 67 9.77 -10.11 14.81
C ASN A 67 9.93 -9.25 16.07
N LEU A 68 9.71 -7.95 15.90
CA LEU A 68 9.78 -6.92 16.93
C LEU A 68 8.39 -6.31 17.20
N ARG A 69 7.32 -7.06 16.93
CA ARG A 69 5.95 -6.60 17.14
C ARG A 69 5.74 -6.21 18.60
N ASN A 70 5.23 -5.01 18.84
CA ASN A 70 4.99 -4.45 20.18
C ASN A 70 6.23 -4.45 21.09
N ALA A 71 7.43 -4.55 20.54
CA ALA A 71 8.65 -4.42 21.32
C ALA A 71 8.67 -3.04 21.98
N ASP A 72 9.07 -3.01 23.24
CA ASP A 72 9.39 -1.76 23.92
C ASP A 72 10.83 -1.39 23.57
N LEU A 73 10.98 -0.40 22.70
CA LEU A 73 12.23 0.12 22.18
C LEU A 73 12.36 1.62 22.46
N ARG A 74 11.69 2.09 23.51
CA ARG A 74 11.75 3.51 23.92
C ARG A 74 13.16 3.89 24.30
N GLU A 75 13.61 5.03 23.77
CA GLU A 75 14.97 5.54 23.97
C GLU A 75 16.07 4.54 23.58
N ALA A 76 15.76 3.49 22.82
CA ALA A 76 16.75 2.52 22.38
C ALA A 76 17.64 3.13 21.30
N ASP A 77 18.93 2.85 21.37
CA ASP A 77 19.89 3.13 20.32
C ASP A 77 19.83 1.99 19.29
N LEU A 78 19.21 2.26 18.14
CA LEU A 78 19.12 1.41 16.96
C LEU A 78 19.95 1.98 15.82
N SER A 79 20.92 2.86 16.12
CA SER A 79 21.75 3.49 15.10
C SER A 79 22.49 2.45 14.28
N GLU A 80 22.53 2.62 12.96
CA GLU A 80 23.17 1.69 12.00
C GLU A 80 22.61 0.24 12.01
N ALA A 81 21.50 -0.03 12.72
CA ALA A 81 20.90 -1.36 12.75
C ALA A 81 20.28 -1.73 11.39
N ASP A 82 20.39 -3.00 11.01
CA ASP A 82 19.74 -3.56 9.81
C ASP A 82 18.46 -4.31 10.20
N LEU A 83 17.35 -3.60 10.11
CA LEU A 83 15.96 -4.04 10.33
C LEU A 83 15.25 -4.38 9.01
N SER A 84 15.99 -4.70 7.94
CA SER A 84 15.38 -5.01 6.64
C SER A 84 14.33 -6.13 6.76
N GLY A 85 13.09 -5.87 6.35
CA GLY A 85 11.97 -6.80 6.42
C GLY A 85 11.52 -7.16 7.84
N ALA A 86 12.02 -6.48 8.87
CA ALA A 86 11.57 -6.70 10.24
C ALA A 86 10.10 -6.31 10.41
N ASP A 87 9.40 -7.02 11.29
CA ASP A 87 8.05 -6.68 11.70
C ASP A 87 8.12 -5.88 13.02
N LEU A 88 7.96 -4.57 12.91
CA LEU A 88 7.92 -3.59 13.99
C LEU A 88 6.48 -3.16 14.31
N THR A 89 5.47 -3.93 13.90
CA THR A 89 4.07 -3.52 14.07
C THR A 89 3.75 -3.27 15.53
N GLY A 90 3.26 -2.07 15.85
CA GLY A 90 2.89 -1.65 17.21
C GLY A 90 4.08 -1.47 18.16
N ALA A 91 5.33 -1.52 17.68
CA ALA A 91 6.51 -1.29 18.51
C ALA A 91 6.52 0.15 19.05
N ASP A 92 6.98 0.30 20.29
CA ASP A 92 7.13 1.59 20.95
C ASP A 92 8.58 2.07 20.78
N LEU A 93 8.79 2.98 19.84
CA LEU A 93 10.10 3.53 19.44
C LEU A 93 10.22 5.01 19.83
N ARG A 94 9.45 5.46 20.83
CA ARG A 94 9.46 6.87 21.25
C ARG A 94 10.86 7.28 21.68
N GLU A 95 11.32 8.40 21.13
CA GLU A 95 12.65 8.96 21.39
C GLU A 95 13.81 7.98 21.09
N ALA A 96 13.58 6.91 20.31
CA ALA A 96 14.62 6.00 19.87
C ALA A 96 15.56 6.66 18.85
N ASP A 97 16.82 6.24 18.83
CA ASP A 97 17.79 6.66 17.82
C ASP A 97 17.87 5.63 16.70
N LEU A 98 17.33 5.94 15.53
CA LEU A 98 17.43 5.13 14.31
C LEU A 98 18.36 5.77 13.27
N ASN A 99 19.31 6.60 13.70
CA ASN A 99 20.24 7.24 12.79
C ASN A 99 20.97 6.20 11.92
N ASN A 100 20.99 6.40 10.59
CA ASN A 100 21.59 5.48 9.63
C ASN A 100 21.04 4.03 9.65
N ALA A 101 19.91 3.77 10.30
CA ALA A 101 19.30 2.43 10.32
C ALA A 101 18.75 2.04 8.93
N ILE A 102 18.78 0.74 8.63
CA ILE A 102 18.30 0.17 7.37
C ILE A 102 17.00 -0.60 7.65
N LEU A 103 15.89 -0.15 7.08
CA LEU A 103 14.54 -0.70 7.27
C LEU A 103 13.89 -1.06 5.92
N TYR A 104 14.66 -1.61 4.98
CA TYR A 104 14.14 -2.00 3.66
C TYR A 104 12.91 -2.90 3.80
N GLY A 105 11.75 -2.46 3.32
CA GLY A 105 10.52 -3.26 3.36
C GLY A 105 10.02 -3.64 4.76
N ALA A 106 10.50 -3.00 5.83
CA ALA A 106 10.04 -3.27 7.19
C ALA A 106 8.57 -2.88 7.39
N ASP A 107 7.88 -3.57 8.31
CA ASP A 107 6.50 -3.27 8.66
C ASP A 107 6.44 -2.48 9.97
N LEU A 108 6.20 -1.16 9.88
CA LEU A 108 6.12 -0.25 11.03
C LEU A 108 4.68 0.15 11.37
N ARG A 109 3.69 -0.59 10.89
CA ARG A 109 2.29 -0.24 11.13
C ARG A 109 2.00 -0.06 12.61
N GLU A 110 1.29 1.00 12.97
CA GLU A 110 0.92 1.31 14.37
C GLU A 110 2.12 1.52 15.32
N ALA A 111 3.36 1.55 14.82
CA ALA A 111 4.53 1.85 15.64
C ALA A 111 4.51 3.32 16.10
N ASP A 112 5.04 3.58 17.29
CA ASP A 112 5.14 4.92 17.86
C ASP A 112 6.59 5.42 17.75
N LEU A 113 6.86 6.27 16.76
CA LEU A 113 8.15 6.93 16.57
C LEU A 113 8.11 8.41 17.00
N TYR A 114 7.23 8.78 17.94
CA TYR A 114 7.19 10.15 18.44
C TYR A 114 8.58 10.60 18.91
N LYS A 115 9.06 11.71 18.33
CA LYS A 115 10.40 12.28 18.56
C LYS A 115 11.59 11.36 18.28
N ALA A 116 11.41 10.25 17.58
CA ALA A 116 12.52 9.38 17.18
C ALA A 116 13.46 10.11 16.21
N ASN A 117 14.75 9.79 16.25
CA ASN A 117 15.74 10.29 15.31
C ASN A 117 15.89 9.31 14.13
N LEU A 118 15.37 9.65 12.95
CA LEU A 118 15.53 8.85 11.74
C LEU A 118 16.54 9.45 10.76
N THR A 119 17.40 10.36 11.20
CA THR A 119 18.34 11.04 10.29
C THR A 119 19.14 10.00 9.47
N ASP A 120 19.17 10.17 8.15
CA ASP A 120 19.84 9.27 7.18
C ASP A 120 19.31 7.81 7.13
N ALA A 121 18.20 7.49 7.80
CA ALA A 121 17.62 6.15 7.77
C ALA A 121 17.04 5.76 6.41
N ILE A 122 17.05 4.45 6.11
CA ILE A 122 16.58 3.90 4.84
C ILE A 122 15.30 3.10 5.05
N LEU A 123 14.16 3.68 4.68
CA LEU A 123 12.82 3.09 4.79
C LEU A 123 12.22 2.75 3.41
N THR A 124 13.06 2.48 2.41
CA THR A 124 12.62 2.14 1.07
C THR A 124 11.69 0.93 1.10
N GLY A 125 10.47 1.08 0.58
CA GLY A 125 9.44 0.04 0.53
C GLY A 125 8.77 -0.29 1.88
N ALA A 126 9.13 0.40 2.96
CA ALA A 126 8.58 0.14 4.28
C ALA A 126 7.08 0.51 4.36
N ASN A 127 6.38 -0.16 5.27
CA ASN A 127 4.96 0.10 5.53
C ASN A 127 4.81 0.92 6.81
N LEU A 128 4.56 2.22 6.67
CA LEU A 128 4.37 3.16 7.80
C LEU A 128 2.90 3.51 8.03
N ARG A 129 1.97 2.71 7.50
CA ARG A 129 0.55 3.01 7.66
C ARG A 129 0.17 3.06 9.15
N ASP A 130 -0.54 4.13 9.55
CA ASP A 130 -0.98 4.34 10.94
C ASP A 130 0.18 4.51 11.96
N THR A 131 1.42 4.71 11.49
CA THR A 131 2.59 5.01 12.34
C THR A 131 2.54 6.45 12.87
N ILE A 132 2.97 6.66 14.12
CA ILE A 132 3.15 7.99 14.71
C ILE A 132 4.57 8.47 14.40
N LEU A 133 4.69 9.53 13.58
CA LEU A 133 5.95 10.20 13.27
C LEU A 133 5.99 11.63 13.81
N GLU A 134 5.07 11.96 14.72
CA GLU A 134 4.97 13.31 15.26
C GLU A 134 6.30 13.76 15.88
N SER A 135 6.77 14.95 15.47
CA SER A 135 8.07 15.51 15.88
C SER A 135 9.30 14.62 15.58
N ALA A 136 9.17 13.58 14.76
CA ALA A 136 10.32 12.75 14.38
C ALA A 136 11.27 13.52 13.44
N ASN A 137 12.57 13.29 13.56
CA ASN A 137 13.55 13.91 12.68
C ASN A 137 13.76 13.06 11.42
N LEU A 138 13.27 13.55 10.27
CA LEU A 138 13.30 12.85 8.98
C LEU A 138 14.38 13.36 8.00
N ASN A 139 15.37 14.11 8.49
CA ASN A 139 16.39 14.68 7.62
C ASN A 139 17.11 13.59 6.80
N ASN A 140 17.14 13.77 5.48
CA ASN A 140 17.75 12.86 4.50
C ASN A 140 17.19 11.42 4.47
N VAL A 141 16.00 11.20 5.04
CA VAL A 141 15.38 9.86 5.04
C VAL A 141 15.04 9.39 3.62
N LYS A 142 15.21 8.10 3.36
CA LYS A 142 14.85 7.46 2.10
C LYS A 142 13.53 6.69 2.25
N PHE A 143 12.45 7.23 1.70
CA PHE A 143 11.10 6.66 1.68
C PHE A 143 10.67 6.13 0.30
N GLN A 144 11.60 5.81 -0.61
CA GLN A 144 11.17 5.41 -1.96
C GLN A 144 10.27 4.18 -1.88
N TYR A 145 9.12 4.20 -2.58
CA TYR A 145 8.09 3.14 -2.52
C TYR A 145 7.47 2.89 -1.14
N ALA A 146 7.75 3.71 -0.12
CA ALA A 146 7.18 3.54 1.21
C ALA A 146 5.70 3.92 1.25
N LYS A 147 4.96 3.34 2.18
CA LYS A 147 3.54 3.62 2.40
C LYS A 147 3.37 4.56 3.59
N LEU A 148 3.03 5.83 3.34
CA LEU A 148 2.80 6.86 4.37
C LEU A 148 1.33 7.27 4.49
N TYR A 149 0.41 6.61 3.79
CA TYR A 149 -1.01 6.88 4.00
C TYR A 149 -1.42 6.51 5.44
N LYS A 150 -2.22 7.38 6.05
CA LYS A 150 -2.64 7.43 7.46
C LYS A 150 -1.54 7.63 8.51
N THR A 151 -0.31 7.99 8.16
CA THR A 151 0.69 8.39 9.16
C THR A 151 0.27 9.64 9.93
N ILE A 152 0.68 9.75 11.19
CA ILE A 152 0.56 10.99 11.97
C ILE A 152 1.86 11.77 11.83
N LEU A 153 1.83 12.84 11.04
CA LEU A 153 2.99 13.67 10.67
C LEU A 153 2.95 15.07 11.32
N ALA A 154 2.31 15.21 12.48
CA ALA A 154 2.27 16.50 13.16
C ALA A 154 3.70 17.00 13.47
N ASP A 155 3.96 18.29 13.26
CA ASP A 155 5.26 18.93 13.53
C ASP A 155 6.46 18.18 12.94
N THR A 156 6.31 17.66 11.71
CA THR A 156 7.33 16.88 11.00
C THR A 156 7.72 17.57 9.69
N ASP A 157 9.02 17.67 9.42
CA ASP A 157 9.56 18.25 8.17
C ASP A 157 10.18 17.18 7.27
N PHE A 158 10.10 17.39 5.96
CA PHE A 158 10.60 16.47 4.92
C PHE A 158 11.90 16.98 4.26
N THR A 159 12.76 17.65 5.01
CA THR A 159 13.99 18.24 4.46
C THR A 159 14.91 17.17 3.87
N ASN A 160 15.27 17.34 2.58
CA ASN A 160 16.09 16.42 1.79
C ASN A 160 15.59 14.96 1.73
N VAL A 161 14.31 14.73 2.00
CA VAL A 161 13.74 13.38 1.95
C VAL A 161 13.66 12.88 0.51
N ASP A 162 14.03 11.63 0.28
CA ASP A 162 13.80 10.94 -0.99
C ASP A 162 12.58 10.02 -0.88
N ALA A 163 11.42 10.54 -1.26
CA ALA A 163 10.13 9.87 -1.23
C ALA A 163 9.59 9.56 -2.63
N ARG A 164 10.50 9.25 -3.58
CA ARG A 164 10.13 8.83 -4.94
C ARG A 164 9.18 7.64 -4.92
N LYS A 165 8.04 7.77 -5.62
CA LYS A 165 7.01 6.72 -5.69
C LYS A 165 6.46 6.27 -4.33
N ALA A 166 6.64 7.07 -3.28
CA ALA A 166 6.00 6.84 -2.00
C ALA A 166 4.49 7.10 -2.10
N ASN A 167 3.71 6.48 -1.23
CA ASN A 167 2.26 6.64 -1.18
C ASN A 167 1.85 7.56 -0.03
N PHE A 168 1.37 8.75 -0.38
CA PHE A 168 0.79 9.77 0.49
C PHE A 168 -0.71 10.00 0.22
N CYS A 169 -1.38 9.07 -0.46
CA CYS A 169 -2.78 9.23 -0.85
C CYS A 169 -3.65 9.61 0.37
N GLY A 170 -4.41 10.71 0.24
CA GLY A 170 -5.28 11.22 1.30
C GLY A 170 -4.59 11.78 2.55
N GLN A 171 -3.27 12.00 2.53
CA GLN A 171 -2.54 12.54 3.69
C GLN A 171 -2.80 14.00 3.97
N ASN A 172 -2.71 14.37 5.26
CA ASN A 172 -2.64 15.77 5.64
C ASN A 172 -1.18 16.24 5.67
N LEU A 173 -0.80 16.94 4.62
CA LEU A 173 0.51 17.53 4.40
C LEU A 173 0.44 19.07 4.47
N SER A 174 -0.62 19.63 5.07
CA SER A 174 -0.76 21.08 5.17
C SER A 174 0.38 21.69 5.96
N ASP A 175 0.83 22.85 5.48
CA ASP A 175 1.89 23.65 6.08
C ASP A 175 3.26 22.94 6.23
N LYS A 176 3.43 21.76 5.61
CA LYS A 176 4.67 20.97 5.70
C LYS A 176 5.78 21.55 4.84
N ILE A 177 7.01 21.34 5.30
CA ILE A 177 8.23 21.79 4.61
C ILE A 177 8.84 20.63 3.83
N PHE A 178 9.03 20.80 2.52
CA PHE A 178 9.63 19.81 1.61
C PHE A 178 10.95 20.28 1.00
N LEU A 179 11.69 21.13 1.69
CA LEU A 179 12.93 21.72 1.17
C LEU A 179 13.91 20.65 0.68
N GLY A 180 14.22 20.65 -0.62
CA GLY A 180 15.14 19.69 -1.24
C GLY A 180 14.61 18.26 -1.38
N ALA A 181 13.34 18.02 -1.07
CA ALA A 181 12.75 16.69 -1.15
C ALA A 181 12.54 16.24 -2.61
N ASN A 182 12.52 14.93 -2.81
CA ASN A 182 12.19 14.29 -4.07
C ASN A 182 10.93 13.45 -3.93
N LEU A 183 9.83 13.93 -4.51
CA LEU A 183 8.52 13.29 -4.57
C LEU A 183 8.20 12.77 -5.98
N SER A 184 9.19 12.63 -6.87
CA SER A 184 8.90 12.23 -8.25
C SER A 184 8.23 10.85 -8.31
N GLY A 185 7.12 10.78 -9.05
CA GLY A 185 6.27 9.58 -9.14
C GLY A 185 5.49 9.23 -7.88
N ALA A 186 5.52 10.05 -6.82
CA ALA A 186 4.77 9.78 -5.59
C ALA A 186 3.25 9.85 -5.82
N ASP A 187 2.49 9.02 -5.10
CA ASP A 187 1.04 9.10 -5.08
C ASP A 187 0.59 10.10 -4.02
N LEU A 188 0.18 11.28 -4.46
CA LEU A 188 -0.35 12.37 -3.63
C LEU A 188 -1.86 12.59 -3.86
N ALA A 189 -2.55 11.62 -4.48
CA ALA A 189 -3.94 11.77 -4.84
C ALA A 189 -4.81 12.06 -3.59
N TYR A 190 -5.73 13.01 -3.71
CA TYR A 190 -6.64 13.44 -2.64
C TYR A 190 -5.96 13.92 -1.34
N SER A 191 -4.65 14.16 -1.34
CA SER A 191 -3.95 14.70 -0.18
C SER A 191 -4.28 16.17 0.05
N ASN A 192 -4.14 16.62 1.30
CA ASN A 192 -4.25 18.02 1.68
C ASN A 192 -2.86 18.65 1.76
N LEU A 193 -2.51 19.49 0.78
CA LEU A 193 -1.22 20.18 0.63
C LEU A 193 -1.35 21.70 0.84
N VAL A 194 -2.44 22.16 1.45
CA VAL A 194 -2.70 23.60 1.67
C VAL A 194 -1.49 24.26 2.31
N TYR A 195 -0.98 25.31 1.66
CA TYR A 195 0.21 26.07 2.06
C TYR A 195 1.50 25.25 2.27
N ALA A 196 1.58 24.01 1.77
CA ALA A 196 2.81 23.24 1.80
C ALA A 196 3.93 23.95 1.02
N GLN A 197 5.15 23.91 1.56
CA GLN A 197 6.31 24.56 0.96
C GLN A 197 6.97 23.61 -0.05
N LEU A 198 6.40 23.55 -1.25
CA LEU A 198 6.88 22.69 -2.35
C LEU A 198 7.90 23.36 -3.29
N LYS A 199 8.28 24.63 -3.06
CA LYS A 199 9.26 25.32 -3.89
C LYS A 199 10.58 24.54 -3.90
N ASN A 200 11.12 24.26 -5.09
CA ASN A 200 12.33 23.43 -5.30
C ASN A 200 12.19 21.95 -4.85
N THR A 201 10.97 21.45 -4.67
CA THR A 201 10.70 20.02 -4.50
C THR A 201 10.55 19.38 -5.88
N ASN A 202 11.17 18.22 -6.11
CA ASN A 202 10.94 17.50 -7.36
C ASN A 202 9.61 16.74 -7.26
N ILE A 203 8.56 17.22 -7.92
CA ILE A 203 7.25 16.56 -8.00
C ILE A 203 6.93 16.00 -9.40
N SER A 204 7.94 15.86 -10.26
CA SER A 204 7.74 15.34 -11.63
C SER A 204 7.06 13.96 -11.61
N ASN A 205 6.08 13.75 -12.50
CA ASN A 205 5.29 12.52 -12.59
C ASN A 205 4.51 12.14 -11.31
N ALA A 206 4.40 13.01 -10.31
CA ALA A 206 3.58 12.73 -9.13
C ALA A 206 2.09 12.68 -9.49
N LEU A 207 1.32 11.84 -8.80
CA LEU A 207 -0.13 11.74 -8.98
C LEU A 207 -0.80 12.74 -8.04
N LEU A 208 -1.36 13.83 -8.58
CA LEU A 208 -1.98 14.92 -7.80
C LEU A 208 -3.49 15.04 -8.03
N LYS A 209 -4.09 13.98 -8.56
CA LYS A 209 -5.52 13.92 -8.84
C LYS A 209 -6.35 14.18 -7.58
N GLY A 210 -7.23 15.16 -7.64
CA GLY A 210 -8.12 15.54 -6.53
C GLY A 210 -7.42 16.09 -5.28
N ALA A 211 -6.10 16.35 -5.33
CA ALA A 211 -5.36 16.89 -4.21
C ALA A 211 -5.73 18.37 -3.96
N ASN A 212 -5.59 18.83 -2.71
CA ASN A 212 -5.82 20.22 -2.33
C ASN A 212 -4.49 20.97 -2.20
N LEU A 213 -4.11 21.70 -3.24
CA LEU A 213 -2.90 22.52 -3.35
C LEU A 213 -3.20 24.03 -3.21
N SER A 214 -4.29 24.39 -2.53
CA SER A 214 -4.66 25.80 -2.36
C SER A 214 -3.52 26.60 -1.72
N GLY A 215 -3.15 27.72 -2.36
CA GLY A 215 -2.10 28.63 -1.88
C GLY A 215 -0.67 28.11 -1.96
N VAL A 216 -0.42 26.97 -2.60
CA VAL A 216 0.94 26.40 -2.77
C VAL A 216 1.74 27.20 -3.80
N ASP A 217 3.06 27.32 -3.58
CA ASP A 217 4.01 27.86 -4.55
C ASP A 217 4.65 26.75 -5.40
N LEU A 218 4.24 26.67 -6.66
CA LEU A 218 4.72 25.76 -7.71
C LEU A 218 5.44 26.51 -8.84
N SER A 219 5.84 27.78 -8.60
CA SER A 219 6.47 28.60 -9.64
C SER A 219 7.75 27.97 -10.20
N TYR A 220 7.92 28.08 -11.52
CA TYR A 220 9.08 27.61 -12.29
C TYR A 220 9.39 26.11 -12.19
N GLN A 221 8.42 25.28 -11.79
CA GLN A 221 8.60 23.83 -11.72
C GLN A 221 8.32 23.14 -13.06
N ASP A 222 8.98 22.01 -13.27
CA ASP A 222 8.62 21.06 -14.33
C ASP A 222 7.43 20.22 -13.86
N LEU A 223 6.28 20.54 -14.42
CA LEU A 223 4.99 19.89 -14.20
C LEU A 223 4.47 19.29 -15.53
N SER A 224 5.38 18.96 -16.44
CA SER A 224 5.02 18.34 -17.72
C SER A 224 4.31 16.99 -17.49
N ASP A 225 3.25 16.76 -18.26
CA ASP A 225 2.38 15.57 -18.20
C ASP A 225 1.78 15.26 -16.81
N ILE A 226 1.82 16.22 -15.88
CA ILE A 226 1.33 15.99 -14.52
C ILE A 226 -0.19 15.80 -14.50
N ASN A 227 -0.68 14.93 -13.62
CA ASN A 227 -2.11 14.71 -13.45
C ASN A 227 -2.66 15.56 -12.30
N PHE A 228 -3.27 16.70 -12.66
CA PHE A 228 -4.00 17.62 -11.78
C PHE A 228 -5.52 17.47 -11.89
N ARG A 229 -6.04 16.38 -12.47
CA ARG A 229 -7.48 16.23 -12.69
C ARG A 229 -8.25 16.37 -11.38
N GLY A 230 -9.22 17.28 -11.35
CA GLY A 230 -10.04 17.59 -10.18
C GLY A 230 -9.29 18.21 -8.98
N ALA A 231 -8.01 18.58 -9.13
CA ALA A 231 -7.23 19.16 -8.04
C ALA A 231 -7.69 20.58 -7.70
N ASN A 232 -7.59 20.97 -6.42
CA ASN A 232 -7.83 22.33 -5.99
C ASN A 232 -6.52 23.12 -5.96
N LEU A 233 -6.31 24.00 -6.92
CA LEU A 233 -5.16 24.90 -7.08
C LEU A 233 -5.57 26.36 -6.81
N PHE A 234 -6.66 26.59 -6.07
CA PHE A 234 -7.14 27.93 -5.72
C PHE A 234 -6.03 28.82 -5.15
N ALA A 235 -5.87 30.02 -5.70
CA ALA A 235 -4.86 30.99 -5.29
C ALA A 235 -3.41 30.45 -5.22
N SER A 236 -3.11 29.36 -5.94
CA SER A 236 -1.75 28.83 -6.05
C SER A 236 -0.88 29.71 -6.96
N ASN A 237 0.44 29.61 -6.79
CA ASN A 237 1.41 30.28 -7.65
C ASN A 237 2.04 29.29 -8.64
N LEU A 238 1.70 29.42 -9.91
CA LEU A 238 2.19 28.61 -11.03
C LEU A 238 3.00 29.46 -12.03
N GLU A 239 3.50 30.63 -11.61
CA GLU A 239 4.27 31.52 -12.46
C GLU A 239 5.46 30.80 -13.10
N GLY A 240 5.55 30.86 -14.44
CA GLY A 240 6.64 30.26 -15.21
C GLY A 240 6.73 28.73 -15.15
N ALA A 241 5.74 28.03 -14.59
CA ALA A 241 5.74 26.58 -14.53
C ALA A 241 5.57 25.96 -15.92
N ASP A 242 6.21 24.81 -16.16
CA ASP A 242 5.99 24.01 -17.37
C ASP A 242 4.86 23.02 -17.14
N LEU A 243 3.68 23.29 -17.71
CA LEU A 243 2.48 22.45 -17.68
C LEU A 243 2.24 21.79 -19.05
N THR A 244 3.29 21.61 -19.86
CA THR A 244 3.15 20.97 -21.18
C THR A 244 2.50 19.60 -21.03
N GLY A 245 1.39 19.34 -21.74
CA GLY A 245 0.68 18.06 -21.68
C GLY A 245 -0.06 17.76 -20.36
N ALA A 246 -0.01 18.67 -19.38
CA ALA A 246 -0.65 18.45 -18.08
C ALA A 246 -2.17 18.21 -18.20
N ASP A 247 -2.69 17.30 -17.38
CA ASP A 247 -4.12 17.06 -17.26
C ASP A 247 -4.71 17.90 -16.12
N LEU A 248 -5.40 18.99 -16.47
CA LEU A 248 -6.04 19.91 -15.54
C LEU A 248 -7.58 19.79 -15.59
N ARG A 249 -8.13 18.71 -16.17
CA ARG A 249 -9.58 18.55 -16.33
C ARG A 249 -10.29 18.64 -14.98
N GLY A 250 -11.27 19.53 -14.86
CA GLY A 250 -12.01 19.76 -13.62
C GLY A 250 -11.22 20.40 -12.46
N ALA A 251 -9.99 20.85 -12.69
CA ALA A 251 -9.19 21.50 -11.64
C ALA A 251 -9.70 22.91 -11.34
N ASN A 252 -9.59 23.34 -10.08
CA ASN A 252 -9.91 24.71 -9.66
C ASN A 252 -8.64 25.57 -9.64
N LEU A 253 -8.50 26.49 -10.59
CA LEU A 253 -7.42 27.48 -10.68
C LEU A 253 -7.94 28.92 -10.46
N ILE A 254 -9.06 29.08 -9.78
CA ILE A 254 -9.58 30.42 -9.45
C ILE A 254 -8.53 31.19 -8.65
N ASN A 255 -8.27 32.45 -9.03
CA ASN A 255 -7.22 33.31 -8.47
C ASN A 255 -5.78 32.78 -8.58
N ALA A 256 -5.52 31.71 -9.34
CA ALA A 256 -4.16 31.21 -9.50
C ALA A 256 -3.29 32.18 -10.34
N ASN A 257 -2.00 32.27 -10.01
CA ASN A 257 -1.03 33.00 -10.81
C ASN A 257 -0.41 32.08 -11.87
N LEU A 258 -0.80 32.24 -13.13
CA LEU A 258 -0.31 31.47 -14.29
C LEU A 258 0.60 32.30 -15.21
N LYS A 259 1.13 33.44 -14.73
CA LYS A 259 1.97 34.30 -15.56
C LYS A 259 3.13 33.53 -16.17
N TYR A 260 3.33 33.67 -17.47
CA TYR A 260 4.41 33.02 -18.20
C TYR A 260 4.44 31.49 -18.11
N ALA A 261 3.38 30.84 -17.60
CA ALA A 261 3.31 29.38 -17.54
C ALA A 261 3.18 28.79 -18.95
N ASN A 262 3.75 27.61 -19.17
CA ASN A 262 3.63 26.89 -20.43
C ASN A 262 2.52 25.84 -20.36
N LEU A 263 1.35 26.13 -20.92
CA LEU A 263 0.20 25.21 -20.95
C LEU A 263 0.06 24.49 -22.30
N GLU A 264 1.13 24.40 -23.10
CA GLU A 264 1.07 23.77 -24.41
C GLU A 264 0.51 22.34 -24.30
N LYS A 265 -0.48 21.99 -25.13
CA LYS A 265 -1.13 20.65 -25.16
C LYS A 265 -1.79 20.21 -23.84
N SER A 266 -1.92 21.09 -22.86
CA SER A 266 -2.64 20.75 -21.62
C SER A 266 -4.13 20.48 -21.89
N LYS A 267 -4.72 19.61 -21.05
CA LYS A 267 -6.15 19.27 -21.08
C LYS A 267 -6.89 20.14 -20.06
N LEU A 268 -7.75 21.06 -20.54
CA LEU A 268 -8.44 22.06 -19.68
C LEU A 268 -9.96 21.88 -19.55
N THR A 269 -10.52 20.75 -19.98
CA THR A 269 -11.98 20.55 -19.96
C THR A 269 -12.51 20.64 -18.53
N GLY A 270 -13.40 21.62 -18.28
CA GLY A 270 -14.01 21.83 -16.96
C GLY A 270 -13.10 22.51 -15.92
N THR A 271 -11.91 22.99 -16.31
CA THR A 271 -11.04 23.75 -15.43
C THR A 271 -11.65 25.12 -15.10
N GLU A 272 -11.67 25.50 -13.82
CA GLU A 272 -12.12 26.82 -13.38
C GLU A 272 -10.95 27.80 -13.37
N LEU A 273 -11.01 28.86 -14.19
CA LEU A 273 -9.93 29.85 -14.36
C LEU A 273 -10.38 31.27 -14.00
N ASP A 274 -11.50 31.42 -13.29
CA ASP A 274 -12.02 32.75 -12.94
C ASP A 274 -10.99 33.54 -12.14
N GLN A 275 -10.68 34.75 -12.60
CA GLN A 275 -9.67 35.65 -11.99
C GLN A 275 -8.24 35.09 -11.96
N ALA A 276 -7.94 34.01 -12.70
CA ALA A 276 -6.58 33.55 -12.85
C ALA A 276 -5.75 34.56 -13.67
N ASP A 277 -4.52 34.84 -13.23
CA ASP A 277 -3.63 35.75 -13.94
C ASP A 277 -2.84 34.98 -15.00
N THR A 278 -3.22 35.14 -16.26
CA THR A 278 -2.67 34.39 -17.40
C THR A 278 -1.73 35.23 -18.28
N GLU A 279 -1.23 36.37 -17.77
CA GLU A 279 -0.34 37.26 -18.53
C GLU A 279 0.90 36.51 -19.06
N GLY A 280 1.04 36.44 -20.39
CA GLY A 280 2.19 35.81 -21.04
C GLY A 280 2.19 34.28 -21.03
N ALA A 281 1.12 33.61 -20.57
CA ALA A 281 1.02 32.16 -20.59
C ALA A 281 0.97 31.61 -22.04
N ASN A 282 1.73 30.55 -22.32
CA ASN A 282 1.65 29.84 -23.59
C ASN A 282 0.46 28.89 -23.58
N ILE A 283 -0.60 29.26 -24.30
CA ILE A 283 -1.84 28.47 -24.41
C ILE A 283 -2.00 27.80 -25.79
N SER A 284 -0.91 27.67 -26.55
CA SER A 284 -0.97 27.05 -27.88
C SER A 284 -1.24 25.55 -27.78
N GLY A 285 -2.08 25.02 -28.67
CA GLY A 285 -2.41 23.59 -28.67
C GLY A 285 -3.20 23.11 -27.44
N ILE A 286 -3.72 24.02 -26.60
CA ILE A 286 -4.65 23.64 -25.54
C ILE A 286 -5.82 22.88 -26.16
N ILE A 287 -6.11 21.72 -25.59
CA ILE A 287 -7.24 20.90 -26.00
C ILE A 287 -8.48 21.45 -25.28
N TYR A 288 -9.11 22.45 -25.89
CA TYR A 288 -10.45 22.94 -25.50
C TYR A 288 -11.48 22.02 -26.16
N GLU A 289 -11.98 21.03 -25.42
CA GLU A 289 -13.15 20.30 -25.87
C GLU A 289 -14.41 21.10 -25.57
N GLU A 290 -14.88 21.86 -26.57
CA GLU A 290 -16.32 21.97 -26.73
C GLU A 290 -16.86 20.55 -26.89
N LEU A 291 -17.53 20.02 -25.87
CA LEU A 291 -18.37 18.81 -25.92
C LEU A 291 -19.51 19.02 -26.93
N LYS A 292 -19.17 19.14 -28.21
CA LYS A 292 -20.07 18.91 -29.31
C LYS A 292 -20.08 17.41 -29.53
N ASN A 293 -21.28 16.84 -29.50
CA ASN A 293 -21.63 15.48 -29.92
C ASN A 293 -21.31 15.22 -31.41
N GLU A 294 -20.17 15.68 -31.92
CA GLU A 294 -19.67 15.34 -33.24
C GLU A 294 -18.68 14.19 -33.11
N ILE A 295 -18.93 13.13 -33.86
CA ILE A 295 -17.97 12.04 -34.06
C ILE A 295 -16.65 12.69 -34.50
N SER A 296 -15.62 12.66 -33.64
CA SER A 296 -14.26 13.07 -34.00
C SER A 296 -13.94 12.56 -35.40
N SER A 297 -13.44 13.44 -36.28
CA SER A 297 -13.18 13.06 -37.67
C SER A 297 -12.22 11.86 -37.78
N ASN A 298 -11.39 11.64 -36.76
CA ASN A 298 -10.55 10.46 -36.60
C ASN A 298 -11.35 9.22 -36.17
N ALA A 299 -12.31 9.35 -35.25
CA ALA A 299 -13.18 8.26 -34.85
C ALA A 299 -14.00 7.67 -36.01
N LYS A 300 -14.24 8.44 -37.08
CA LYS A 300 -14.85 7.94 -38.34
C LYS A 300 -13.97 6.92 -39.07
N LYS A 301 -12.64 6.98 -38.89
CA LYS A 301 -11.65 6.12 -39.53
C LYS A 301 -11.44 4.79 -38.78
N LEU A 302 -11.92 4.68 -37.54
CA LEU A 302 -11.81 3.46 -36.75
C LEU A 302 -12.57 2.31 -37.42
N GLN A 303 -11.80 1.29 -37.74
CA GLN A 303 -12.23 0.02 -38.30
C GLN A 303 -11.35 -1.09 -37.72
N LYS A 304 -11.70 -2.35 -37.97
CA LYS A 304 -10.89 -3.50 -37.56
C LYS A 304 -9.43 -3.36 -38.03
N LYS A 305 -8.45 -3.66 -37.16
CA LYS A 305 -7.00 -3.52 -37.42
C LYS A 305 -6.53 -2.10 -37.72
N SER A 306 -7.19 -1.11 -37.15
CA SER A 306 -6.68 0.27 -37.19
C SER A 306 -5.35 0.36 -36.46
N ASN A 307 -4.50 1.31 -36.85
CA ASN A 307 -3.21 1.54 -36.19
C ASN A 307 -3.07 3.06 -35.97
N PHE A 308 -3.49 3.50 -34.79
CA PHE A 308 -3.56 4.90 -34.39
C PHE A 308 -3.06 5.04 -32.94
N PRO A 309 -1.82 4.68 -32.62
CA PRO A 309 -1.28 4.90 -31.29
C PRO A 309 -1.20 6.40 -31.00
N ASP A 310 -1.38 6.77 -29.73
CA ASP A 310 -1.27 8.15 -29.19
C ASP A 310 -2.23 9.18 -29.83
N GLU A 311 -3.20 8.72 -30.62
CA GLU A 311 -4.19 9.58 -31.25
C GLU A 311 -5.29 10.01 -30.28
N ASN A 312 -5.83 11.20 -30.53
CA ASN A 312 -6.90 11.78 -29.73
C ASN A 312 -8.29 11.44 -30.31
N PHE A 313 -9.06 10.68 -29.53
CA PHE A 313 -10.46 10.29 -29.74
C PHE A 313 -11.36 10.73 -28.58
N SER A 314 -10.95 11.69 -27.76
CA SER A 314 -11.75 12.16 -26.62
C SER A 314 -13.13 12.66 -27.07
N GLY A 315 -14.14 12.38 -26.25
CA GLY A 315 -15.54 12.67 -26.55
C GLY A 315 -16.10 11.95 -27.78
N ALA A 316 -15.36 11.01 -28.39
CA ALA A 316 -15.80 10.39 -29.63
C ALA A 316 -17.05 9.53 -29.43
N ASN A 317 -17.97 9.61 -30.37
CA ASN A 317 -19.06 8.65 -30.48
C ASN A 317 -18.71 7.56 -31.50
N THR A 318 -18.38 6.39 -30.98
CA THR A 318 -18.01 5.19 -31.75
C THR A 318 -18.89 4.00 -31.42
N GLY A 319 -19.99 4.21 -30.69
CA GLY A 319 -20.86 3.14 -30.25
C GLY A 319 -21.31 2.24 -31.39
N GLY A 320 -21.23 0.92 -31.18
CA GLY A 320 -21.59 -0.10 -32.17
C GLY A 320 -20.54 -0.36 -33.25
N LYS A 321 -19.39 0.33 -33.25
CA LYS A 321 -18.35 0.10 -34.27
C LYS A 321 -17.53 -1.15 -33.99
N ASN A 322 -16.96 -1.72 -35.04
CA ASN A 322 -15.97 -2.78 -34.95
C ASN A 322 -14.60 -2.23 -35.27
N PHE A 323 -13.73 -2.22 -34.26
CA PHE A 323 -12.32 -1.92 -34.37
C PHE A 323 -11.47 -2.91 -33.55
N SER A 324 -11.91 -4.17 -33.51
CA SER A 324 -11.11 -5.30 -32.99
C SER A 324 -9.72 -5.38 -33.62
N GLU A 325 -8.75 -5.95 -32.91
CA GLU A 325 -7.35 -6.14 -33.35
C GLU A 325 -6.63 -4.84 -33.72
N SER A 326 -7.15 -3.68 -33.30
CA SER A 326 -6.51 -2.38 -33.58
C SER A 326 -5.43 -2.07 -32.56
N ASN A 327 -4.37 -1.39 -33.00
CA ASN A 327 -3.41 -0.77 -32.11
C ASN A 327 -3.86 0.67 -31.82
N LEU A 328 -4.30 0.89 -30.58
CA LEU A 328 -4.76 2.16 -30.01
C LEU A 328 -4.04 2.43 -28.68
N SER A 329 -2.80 1.98 -28.55
CA SER A 329 -1.98 2.23 -27.36
C SER A 329 -1.79 3.73 -27.13
N GLY A 330 -1.87 4.20 -25.89
CA GLY A 330 -1.67 5.61 -25.53
C GLY A 330 -2.74 6.58 -26.03
N THR A 331 -3.80 6.08 -26.68
CA THR A 331 -4.87 6.93 -27.22
C THR A 331 -5.68 7.61 -26.11
N ASP A 332 -6.25 8.77 -26.42
CA ASP A 332 -7.22 9.43 -25.55
C ASP A 332 -8.65 9.12 -26.03
N PHE A 333 -9.39 8.32 -25.28
CA PHE A 333 -10.81 8.05 -25.42
C PHE A 333 -11.62 8.59 -24.24
N SER A 334 -11.09 9.54 -23.47
CA SER A 334 -11.79 10.10 -22.32
C SER A 334 -13.15 10.68 -22.71
N ASN A 335 -14.16 10.47 -21.85
CA ASN A 335 -15.54 10.92 -22.06
C ASN A 335 -16.20 10.39 -23.35
N SER A 336 -15.64 9.36 -23.98
CA SER A 336 -16.16 8.83 -25.25
C SER A 336 -17.33 7.87 -25.05
N ASN A 337 -18.18 7.77 -26.07
CA ASN A 337 -19.18 6.72 -26.18
C ASN A 337 -18.64 5.58 -27.04
N LEU A 338 -18.27 4.48 -26.38
CA LEU A 338 -17.80 3.21 -26.94
C LEU A 338 -18.84 2.09 -26.79
N LYS A 339 -20.07 2.43 -26.39
CA LYS A 339 -21.13 1.48 -26.04
C LYS A 339 -21.43 0.51 -27.18
N ASN A 340 -21.65 -0.77 -26.88
CA ASN A 340 -21.95 -1.82 -27.87
C ASN A 340 -20.86 -2.03 -28.95
N SER A 341 -19.63 -1.55 -28.77
CA SER A 341 -18.58 -1.70 -29.79
C SER A 341 -17.89 -3.06 -29.72
N SER A 342 -17.39 -3.56 -30.86
CA SER A 342 -16.49 -4.71 -30.94
C SER A 342 -15.04 -4.25 -30.92
N MET A 343 -14.35 -4.63 -29.85
CA MET A 343 -12.99 -4.23 -29.48
C MET A 343 -12.16 -5.43 -29.03
N SER A 344 -12.51 -6.64 -29.48
CA SER A 344 -11.77 -7.87 -29.19
C SER A 344 -10.31 -7.74 -29.63
N GLU A 345 -9.37 -8.16 -28.79
CA GLU A 345 -7.91 -8.09 -29.05
C GLU A 345 -7.40 -6.68 -29.42
N VAL A 346 -8.11 -5.61 -29.04
CA VAL A 346 -7.61 -4.25 -29.20
C VAL A 346 -6.44 -4.01 -28.24
N ASP A 347 -5.45 -3.25 -28.68
CA ASP A 347 -4.42 -2.71 -27.80
C ASP A 347 -4.82 -1.32 -27.33
N PHE A 348 -5.22 -1.22 -26.07
CA PHE A 348 -5.47 0.01 -25.31
C PHE A 348 -4.42 0.21 -24.20
N SER A 349 -3.24 -0.41 -24.30
CA SER A 349 -2.20 -0.21 -23.29
C SER A 349 -1.89 1.29 -23.13
N TYR A 350 -1.86 1.74 -21.88
CA TYR A 350 -1.63 3.15 -21.50
C TYR A 350 -2.64 4.17 -22.08
N ALA A 351 -3.80 3.73 -22.61
CA ALA A 351 -4.83 4.63 -23.11
C ALA A 351 -5.59 5.34 -21.98
N ASP A 352 -6.07 6.57 -22.23
CA ASP A 352 -6.98 7.31 -21.35
C ASP A 352 -8.43 7.02 -21.76
N LEU A 353 -9.14 6.23 -20.97
CA LEU A 353 -10.54 5.82 -21.15
C LEU A 353 -11.42 6.38 -20.03
N THR A 354 -10.97 7.43 -19.35
CA THR A 354 -11.65 7.98 -18.19
C THR A 354 -13.06 8.47 -18.55
N ASN A 355 -14.04 8.16 -17.69
CA ASN A 355 -15.47 8.42 -17.92
C ASN A 355 -16.05 7.88 -19.24
N ALA A 356 -15.34 7.02 -19.98
CA ALA A 356 -15.87 6.50 -21.22
C ALA A 356 -17.04 5.53 -20.95
N ASP A 357 -18.04 5.54 -21.83
CA ASP A 357 -19.12 4.55 -21.82
C ASP A 357 -18.73 3.35 -22.68
N LEU A 358 -18.23 2.30 -22.06
CA LEU A 358 -17.93 1.00 -22.65
C LEU A 358 -19.06 -0.02 -22.38
N SER A 359 -20.24 0.41 -21.97
CA SER A 359 -21.30 -0.53 -21.61
C SER A 359 -21.69 -1.42 -22.80
N ASP A 360 -22.01 -2.68 -22.51
CA ASP A 360 -22.42 -3.68 -23.51
C ASP A 360 -21.36 -3.97 -24.61
N SER A 361 -20.10 -3.59 -24.42
CA SER A 361 -19.04 -3.78 -25.42
C SER A 361 -18.31 -5.14 -25.32
N ASP A 362 -17.66 -5.55 -26.41
CA ASP A 362 -16.82 -6.74 -26.46
C ASP A 362 -15.32 -6.39 -26.45
N LEU A 363 -14.65 -6.65 -25.33
CA LEU A 363 -13.22 -6.41 -25.06
C LEU A 363 -12.48 -7.75 -24.84
N LEU A 364 -12.98 -8.86 -25.40
CA LEU A 364 -12.37 -10.18 -25.30
C LEU A 364 -10.89 -10.12 -25.69
N GLY A 365 -10.00 -10.51 -24.77
CA GLY A 365 -8.55 -10.53 -25.01
C GLY A 365 -7.90 -9.17 -25.25
N ALA A 366 -8.57 -8.07 -24.95
CA ALA A 366 -7.99 -6.73 -25.08
C ALA A 366 -6.77 -6.53 -24.17
N ASN A 367 -5.78 -5.77 -24.63
CA ASN A 367 -4.67 -5.31 -23.82
C ASN A 367 -5.01 -3.93 -23.25
N LEU A 368 -5.15 -3.82 -21.93
CA LEU A 368 -5.50 -2.60 -21.19
C LEU A 368 -4.44 -2.27 -20.13
N VAL A 369 -3.25 -2.86 -20.24
CA VAL A 369 -2.16 -2.70 -19.27
C VAL A 369 -1.85 -1.21 -19.07
N GLY A 370 -1.92 -0.76 -17.82
CA GLY A 370 -1.64 0.62 -17.44
C GLY A 370 -2.62 1.67 -17.98
N ALA A 371 -3.74 1.29 -18.59
CA ALA A 371 -4.75 2.23 -19.05
C ALA A 371 -5.47 2.93 -17.88
N ASP A 372 -6.03 4.11 -18.13
CA ASP A 372 -6.87 4.84 -17.17
C ASP A 372 -8.35 4.72 -17.51
N LEU A 373 -9.09 3.91 -16.75
CA LEU A 373 -10.53 3.68 -16.83
C LEU A 373 -11.27 4.27 -15.62
N GLU A 374 -10.72 5.30 -14.97
CA GLU A 374 -11.42 5.93 -13.87
C GLU A 374 -12.81 6.40 -14.29
N GLY A 375 -13.83 6.01 -13.51
CA GLY A 375 -15.22 6.42 -13.72
C GLY A 375 -15.84 5.85 -15.00
N ALA A 376 -15.14 4.98 -15.72
CA ALA A 376 -15.66 4.38 -16.95
C ALA A 376 -16.85 3.47 -16.64
N ASN A 377 -17.81 3.43 -17.56
CA ASN A 377 -18.94 2.51 -17.50
C ASN A 377 -18.63 1.26 -18.33
N LEU A 378 -18.30 0.16 -17.66
CA LEU A 378 -18.06 -1.17 -18.23
C LEU A 378 -19.22 -2.13 -17.96
N SER A 379 -20.41 -1.63 -17.61
CA SER A 379 -21.54 -2.50 -17.28
C SER A 379 -21.91 -3.40 -18.46
N ASN A 380 -22.14 -4.67 -18.18
CA ASN A 380 -22.39 -5.74 -19.15
C ASN A 380 -21.27 -6.00 -20.19
N ALA A 381 -20.10 -5.36 -20.07
CA ALA A 381 -19.01 -5.55 -21.02
C ALA A 381 -18.37 -6.95 -20.89
N ASN A 382 -17.84 -7.47 -21.99
CA ASN A 382 -17.09 -8.72 -22.02
C ASN A 382 -15.58 -8.44 -22.00
N LEU A 383 -14.94 -8.63 -20.84
CA LEU A 383 -13.50 -8.44 -20.61
C LEU A 383 -12.75 -9.78 -20.47
N SER A 384 -13.37 -10.88 -20.88
CA SER A 384 -12.79 -12.22 -20.71
C SER A 384 -11.40 -12.29 -21.34
N GLY A 385 -10.41 -12.84 -20.61
CA GLY A 385 -9.03 -12.96 -21.06
C GLY A 385 -8.28 -11.65 -21.31
N ALA A 386 -8.88 -10.49 -21.05
CA ALA A 386 -8.22 -9.20 -21.18
C ALA A 386 -7.11 -9.02 -20.14
N ASP A 387 -6.12 -8.21 -20.47
CA ASP A 387 -5.02 -7.85 -19.57
C ASP A 387 -5.22 -6.43 -19.02
N LEU A 388 -5.74 -6.32 -17.80
CA LEU A 388 -5.93 -5.08 -17.05
C LEU A 388 -4.86 -4.93 -15.94
N SER A 389 -3.67 -5.48 -16.15
CA SER A 389 -2.60 -5.35 -15.15
C SER A 389 -2.20 -3.89 -14.98
N GLY A 390 -2.19 -3.39 -13.74
CA GLY A 390 -1.86 -2.00 -13.40
C GLY A 390 -2.85 -0.94 -13.89
N THR A 391 -4.02 -1.34 -14.41
CA THR A 391 -5.05 -0.39 -14.89
C THR A 391 -5.68 0.39 -13.72
N ASN A 392 -5.97 1.67 -13.94
CA ASN A 392 -6.78 2.47 -13.02
C ASN A 392 -8.27 2.28 -13.32
N LEU A 393 -9.01 1.67 -12.40
CA LEU A 393 -10.46 1.42 -12.45
C LEU A 393 -11.19 2.10 -11.28
N LYS A 394 -10.60 3.15 -10.67
CA LYS A 394 -11.24 3.86 -9.57
C LYS A 394 -12.63 4.35 -9.99
N ASN A 395 -13.63 4.15 -9.13
CA ASN A 395 -15.03 4.56 -9.38
C ASN A 395 -15.67 3.94 -10.65
N ALA A 396 -15.06 2.95 -11.29
CA ALA A 396 -15.60 2.35 -12.50
C ALA A 396 -16.84 1.48 -12.20
N ASN A 397 -17.78 1.45 -13.15
CA ASN A 397 -18.96 0.59 -13.07
C ASN A 397 -18.75 -0.68 -13.89
N LEU A 398 -18.50 -1.81 -13.22
CA LEU A 398 -18.32 -3.15 -13.83
C LEU A 398 -19.54 -4.06 -13.59
N LYS A 399 -20.72 -3.51 -13.28
CA LYS A 399 -21.92 -4.32 -13.00
C LYS A 399 -22.23 -5.30 -14.13
N ASN A 400 -22.51 -6.55 -13.77
CA ASN A 400 -22.85 -7.64 -14.69
C ASN A 400 -21.80 -7.90 -15.80
N SER A 401 -20.57 -7.40 -15.66
CA SER A 401 -19.50 -7.65 -16.64
C SER A 401 -18.98 -9.10 -16.57
N LYS A 402 -18.34 -9.54 -17.66
CA LYS A 402 -17.65 -10.84 -17.74
C LYS A 402 -16.14 -10.64 -17.65
N LEU A 403 -15.52 -11.21 -16.63
CA LEU A 403 -14.10 -11.08 -16.29
C LEU A 403 -13.40 -12.45 -16.22
N PHE A 404 -13.88 -13.43 -17.00
CA PHE A 404 -13.33 -14.79 -17.00
C PHE A 404 -11.84 -14.77 -17.37
N GLY A 405 -10.96 -15.28 -16.50
CA GLY A 405 -9.52 -15.35 -16.77
C GLY A 405 -8.84 -13.99 -16.99
N THR A 406 -9.50 -12.88 -16.63
CA THR A 406 -8.96 -11.53 -16.79
C THR A 406 -7.78 -11.32 -15.84
N LYS A 407 -6.71 -10.68 -16.31
CA LYS A 407 -5.58 -10.30 -15.46
C LYS A 407 -5.81 -8.91 -14.88
N LEU A 408 -5.85 -8.79 -13.56
CA LEU A 408 -6.03 -7.54 -12.82
C LEU A 408 -4.89 -7.36 -11.80
N PHE A 409 -3.71 -7.91 -12.10
CA PHE A 409 -2.57 -7.85 -11.21
C PHE A 409 -2.19 -6.38 -10.95
N GLY A 410 -2.18 -5.97 -9.68
CA GLY A 410 -1.87 -4.59 -9.30
C GLY A 410 -2.85 -3.52 -9.81
N ALA A 411 -4.02 -3.91 -10.33
CA ALA A 411 -5.03 -2.96 -10.79
C ALA A 411 -5.64 -2.17 -9.61
N ILE A 412 -6.12 -0.96 -9.88
CA ILE A 412 -6.68 -0.07 -8.85
C ILE A 412 -8.19 0.04 -9.03
N LEU A 413 -8.97 -0.69 -8.23
CA LEU A 413 -10.44 -0.75 -8.26
C LEU A 413 -11.10 -0.07 -7.05
N GLU A 414 -10.49 1.01 -6.53
CA GLU A 414 -11.03 1.75 -5.40
C GLU A 414 -12.46 2.27 -5.70
N ASN A 415 -13.42 1.98 -4.83
CA ASN A 415 -14.84 2.33 -4.99
C ASN A 415 -15.50 1.79 -6.28
N ALA A 416 -14.87 0.85 -6.99
CA ALA A 416 -15.46 0.27 -8.20
C ALA A 416 -16.67 -0.61 -7.85
N ASP A 417 -17.65 -0.65 -8.75
CA ASP A 417 -18.84 -1.47 -8.58
C ASP A 417 -18.78 -2.71 -9.46
N LEU A 418 -18.46 -3.85 -8.86
CA LEU A 418 -18.38 -5.16 -9.52
C LEU A 418 -19.65 -5.98 -9.34
N SER A 419 -20.76 -5.40 -8.87
CA SER A 419 -21.94 -6.17 -8.48
C SER A 419 -22.40 -7.10 -9.61
N PHE A 420 -22.61 -8.38 -9.27
CA PHE A 420 -23.05 -9.44 -10.19
C PHE A 420 -22.10 -9.72 -11.38
N SER A 421 -20.84 -9.27 -11.32
CA SER A 421 -19.84 -9.65 -12.31
C SER A 421 -19.40 -11.11 -12.17
N GLN A 422 -18.97 -11.69 -13.29
CA GLN A 422 -18.46 -13.06 -13.38
C GLN A 422 -16.94 -13.02 -13.42
N ILE A 423 -16.25 -13.51 -12.38
CA ILE A 423 -14.80 -13.31 -12.18
C ILE A 423 -13.99 -14.62 -12.14
N GLU A 424 -14.56 -15.72 -12.59
CA GLU A 424 -13.97 -17.04 -12.46
C GLU A 424 -12.60 -17.12 -13.17
N GLY A 425 -11.57 -17.54 -12.45
CA GLY A 425 -10.18 -17.63 -12.93
C GLY A 425 -9.47 -16.28 -13.10
N SER A 426 -10.09 -15.16 -12.74
CA SER A 426 -9.45 -13.85 -12.79
C SER A 426 -8.36 -13.70 -11.73
N ASN A 427 -7.34 -12.89 -12.04
CA ASN A 427 -6.21 -12.66 -11.16
C ASN A 427 -6.23 -11.24 -10.58
N PHE A 428 -6.68 -11.08 -9.34
CA PHE A 428 -6.68 -9.83 -8.58
C PHE A 428 -5.47 -9.70 -7.65
N SER A 429 -4.42 -10.50 -7.84
CA SER A 429 -3.27 -10.46 -6.92
C SER A 429 -2.63 -9.06 -6.90
N GLY A 430 -2.39 -8.53 -5.70
CA GLY A 430 -1.89 -7.18 -5.48
C GLY A 430 -2.85 -6.04 -5.86
N ALA A 431 -4.09 -6.33 -6.29
CA ALA A 431 -5.04 -5.30 -6.67
C ALA A 431 -5.51 -4.47 -5.46
N ILE A 432 -5.79 -3.20 -5.70
CA ILE A 432 -6.30 -2.27 -4.67
C ILE A 432 -7.81 -2.11 -4.85
N MET A 433 -8.60 -2.78 -4.02
CA MET A 433 -10.06 -2.88 -4.11
C MET A 433 -10.76 -2.27 -2.87
N GLN A 434 -10.18 -1.23 -2.28
CA GLN A 434 -10.74 -0.56 -1.10
C GLN A 434 -12.15 -0.03 -1.42
N ASN A 435 -13.11 -0.27 -0.53
CA ASN A 435 -14.52 0.10 -0.69
C ASN A 435 -15.20 -0.46 -1.96
N ALA A 436 -14.63 -1.46 -2.63
CA ALA A 436 -15.25 -2.05 -3.82
C ALA A 436 -16.62 -2.68 -3.48
N ILE A 437 -17.60 -2.48 -4.36
CA ILE A 437 -18.94 -3.06 -4.21
C ILE A 437 -18.96 -4.42 -4.90
N LEU A 438 -19.04 -5.47 -4.09
CA LEU A 438 -18.92 -6.86 -4.55
C LEU A 438 -20.24 -7.63 -4.47
N THR A 439 -21.40 -6.94 -4.44
CA THR A 439 -22.71 -7.57 -4.21
C THR A 439 -22.96 -8.68 -5.23
N GLY A 440 -23.24 -9.90 -4.76
CA GLY A 440 -23.54 -11.04 -5.64
C GLY A 440 -22.35 -11.58 -6.45
N VAL A 441 -21.11 -11.16 -6.17
CA VAL A 441 -19.90 -11.69 -6.82
C VAL A 441 -19.44 -12.97 -6.11
N ASN A 442 -19.18 -14.02 -6.88
CA ASN A 442 -18.55 -15.25 -6.39
C ASN A 442 -17.02 -15.09 -6.36
N LEU A 443 -16.41 -15.10 -5.18
CA LEU A 443 -14.96 -14.92 -5.00
C LEU A 443 -14.16 -16.24 -4.97
N SER A 444 -14.82 -17.40 -4.93
CA SER A 444 -14.16 -18.69 -4.67
C SER A 444 -13.13 -19.12 -5.72
N GLU A 445 -13.26 -18.65 -6.96
CA GLU A 445 -12.40 -19.04 -8.10
C GLU A 445 -11.43 -17.94 -8.57
N GLY A 446 -11.33 -16.83 -7.83
CA GLY A 446 -10.37 -15.77 -8.13
C GLY A 446 -9.04 -15.95 -7.38
N LEU A 447 -7.99 -15.28 -7.86
CA LEU A 447 -6.70 -15.19 -7.17
C LEU A 447 -6.60 -13.84 -6.45
N PHE A 448 -6.38 -13.84 -5.13
CA PHE A 448 -6.45 -12.65 -4.28
C PHE A 448 -5.22 -12.46 -3.37
N ASP A 449 -4.07 -13.03 -3.75
CA ASP A 449 -2.83 -12.88 -2.98
C ASP A 449 -2.41 -11.41 -2.92
N GLY A 450 -2.17 -10.87 -1.73
CA GLY A 450 -1.77 -9.47 -1.54
C GLY A 450 -2.85 -8.44 -1.90
N VAL A 451 -4.11 -8.84 -2.12
CA VAL A 451 -5.20 -7.90 -2.46
C VAL A 451 -5.49 -6.95 -1.30
N ASN A 452 -5.90 -5.72 -1.58
CA ASN A 452 -6.44 -4.81 -0.57
C ASN A 452 -7.97 -4.66 -0.71
N LEU A 453 -8.74 -5.30 0.17
CA LEU A 453 -10.20 -5.24 0.26
C LEU A 453 -10.68 -4.46 1.50
N SER A 454 -9.89 -3.47 1.95
CA SER A 454 -10.28 -2.70 3.14
C SER A 454 -11.67 -2.07 2.98
N ASN A 455 -12.47 -2.12 4.04
CA ASN A 455 -13.87 -1.69 4.13
C ASN A 455 -14.86 -2.40 3.19
N ALA A 456 -14.47 -3.48 2.50
CA ALA A 456 -15.38 -4.22 1.64
C ALA A 456 -16.47 -4.96 2.46
N LYS A 457 -17.64 -5.14 1.86
CA LYS A 457 -18.75 -5.92 2.43
C LYS A 457 -18.76 -7.33 1.88
N LEU A 458 -18.26 -8.26 2.68
CA LEU A 458 -18.12 -9.67 2.38
C LEU A 458 -18.99 -10.57 3.27
N ASN A 459 -19.96 -9.99 3.99
CA ASN A 459 -20.87 -10.71 4.87
C ASN A 459 -21.74 -11.73 4.10
N ASP A 460 -22.09 -12.82 4.80
CA ASP A 460 -22.96 -13.90 4.32
C ASP A 460 -22.42 -14.60 3.05
N ARG A 461 -21.11 -14.79 2.94
CA ARG A 461 -20.46 -15.42 1.77
C ARG A 461 -19.79 -16.75 2.07
N ASP A 462 -19.76 -17.60 1.04
CA ASP A 462 -18.83 -18.73 0.96
C ASP A 462 -17.48 -18.24 0.41
N LEU A 463 -16.49 -18.23 1.29
CA LEU A 463 -15.08 -17.91 1.04
C LEU A 463 -14.21 -19.11 1.44
N SER A 464 -14.78 -20.32 1.44
CA SER A 464 -14.04 -21.52 1.78
C SER A 464 -12.86 -21.71 0.82
N LYS A 465 -11.70 -22.09 1.36
CA LYS A 465 -10.43 -22.29 0.62
C LYS A 465 -9.89 -21.06 -0.11
N ILE A 466 -10.44 -19.87 0.12
CA ILE A 466 -9.94 -18.65 -0.52
C ILE A 466 -8.49 -18.40 -0.12
N LYS A 467 -7.71 -17.82 -1.05
CA LYS A 467 -6.31 -17.44 -0.81
C LYS A 467 -6.20 -15.93 -0.65
N PHE A 468 -6.16 -15.50 0.60
CA PHE A 468 -5.92 -14.14 1.05
C PHE A 468 -4.56 -13.99 1.76
N HIS A 469 -3.57 -14.81 1.38
CA HIS A 469 -2.20 -14.64 1.83
C HIS A 469 -1.72 -13.21 1.56
N ASN A 470 -1.08 -12.57 2.55
CA ASN A 470 -0.64 -11.17 2.52
C ASN A 470 -1.74 -10.12 2.23
N ALA A 471 -3.03 -10.48 2.30
CA ALA A 471 -4.11 -9.55 1.96
C ALA A 471 -4.31 -8.45 3.02
N ILE A 472 -4.73 -7.27 2.58
CA ILE A 472 -5.15 -6.16 3.44
C ILE A 472 -6.69 -6.14 3.50
N LEU A 473 -7.24 -6.48 4.65
CA LEU A 473 -8.67 -6.71 4.91
C LEU A 473 -9.18 -5.85 6.08
N MET A 474 -8.62 -4.65 6.25
CA MET A 474 -8.95 -3.80 7.39
C MET A 474 -10.39 -3.27 7.31
N HIS A 475 -11.11 -3.28 8.42
CA HIS A 475 -12.54 -2.91 8.50
C HIS A 475 -13.47 -3.70 7.56
N VAL A 476 -13.03 -4.84 7.03
CA VAL A 476 -13.88 -5.68 6.19
C VAL A 476 -15.04 -6.24 7.02
N ASP A 477 -16.22 -6.36 6.42
CA ASP A 477 -17.34 -7.07 7.03
C ASP A 477 -17.38 -8.50 6.50
N LEU A 478 -17.01 -9.46 7.34
CA LEU A 478 -17.04 -10.91 7.09
C LEU A 478 -18.11 -11.61 7.96
N THR A 479 -19.08 -10.86 8.48
CA THR A 479 -20.14 -11.41 9.35
C THR A 479 -20.84 -12.59 8.68
N ASN A 480 -21.07 -13.68 9.42
CA ASN A 480 -21.70 -14.92 8.97
C ASN A 480 -21.03 -15.63 7.78
N SER A 481 -19.78 -15.30 7.45
CA SER A 481 -19.10 -15.87 6.27
C SER A 481 -18.41 -17.19 6.58
N ASP A 482 -18.34 -18.07 5.59
CA ASP A 482 -17.57 -19.31 5.64
C ASP A 482 -16.16 -19.08 5.08
N LEU A 483 -15.16 -19.12 5.96
CA LEU A 483 -13.73 -19.03 5.65
C LEU A 483 -13.03 -20.36 5.95
N SER A 484 -13.76 -21.47 5.98
CA SER A 484 -13.17 -22.77 6.29
C SER A 484 -12.09 -23.14 5.27
N ASN A 485 -10.96 -23.63 5.77
CA ASN A 485 -9.76 -23.97 4.99
C ASN A 485 -9.16 -22.80 4.19
N ALA A 486 -9.54 -21.55 4.47
CA ALA A 486 -8.96 -20.38 3.84
C ALA A 486 -7.49 -20.20 4.23
N ASP A 487 -6.71 -19.59 3.34
CA ASP A 487 -5.36 -19.11 3.65
C ASP A 487 -5.39 -17.60 3.89
N LEU A 488 -5.23 -17.21 5.15
CA LEU A 488 -5.20 -15.83 5.64
C LEU A 488 -3.81 -15.50 6.23
N SER A 489 -2.79 -16.33 5.94
CA SER A 489 -1.46 -16.12 6.53
C SER A 489 -0.91 -14.75 6.16
N ASN A 490 -0.33 -14.07 7.15
CA ASN A 490 0.17 -12.69 7.07
C ASN A 490 -0.87 -11.64 6.62
N ALA A 491 -2.17 -11.95 6.66
CA ALA A 491 -3.21 -10.99 6.30
C ALA A 491 -3.47 -9.97 7.42
N TYR A 492 -3.99 -8.80 7.04
CA TYR A 492 -4.30 -7.69 7.94
C TYR A 492 -5.81 -7.45 8.07
N LEU A 493 -6.41 -7.94 9.15
CA LEU A 493 -7.84 -7.86 9.46
C LEU A 493 -8.13 -6.87 10.61
N ASN A 494 -7.31 -5.84 10.79
CA ASN A 494 -7.52 -4.86 11.86
C ASN A 494 -8.91 -4.23 11.76
N SER A 495 -9.63 -4.22 12.89
CA SER A 495 -11.00 -3.71 13.03
C SER A 495 -12.04 -4.36 12.10
N ALA A 496 -11.77 -5.56 11.57
CA ALA A 496 -12.74 -6.32 10.78
C ALA A 496 -13.88 -6.89 11.64
N SER A 497 -15.06 -7.10 11.04
CA SER A 497 -16.15 -7.85 11.67
C SER A 497 -16.12 -9.29 11.18
N LEU A 498 -15.84 -10.24 12.08
CA LEU A 498 -15.90 -11.68 11.84
C LEU A 498 -16.96 -12.33 12.74
N MET A 499 -18.02 -11.60 13.08
CA MET A 499 -19.10 -12.14 13.90
C MET A 499 -19.72 -13.37 13.24
N ASN A 500 -19.83 -14.48 13.97
CA ASN A 500 -20.34 -15.77 13.50
C ASN A 500 -19.58 -16.36 12.28
N ALA A 501 -18.35 -15.91 12.02
CA ALA A 501 -17.57 -16.44 10.90
C ALA A 501 -17.06 -17.86 11.20
N ASN A 502 -17.11 -18.73 10.19
CA ASN A 502 -16.53 -20.08 10.26
C ASN A 502 -15.09 -20.05 9.74
N LEU A 503 -14.10 -20.24 10.61
CA LEU A 503 -12.67 -20.27 10.28
C LEU A 503 -12.06 -21.65 10.53
N GLN A 504 -12.86 -22.72 10.46
CA GLN A 504 -12.39 -24.07 10.68
C GLN A 504 -11.25 -24.45 9.73
N ASN A 505 -10.15 -24.99 10.28
CA ASN A 505 -8.95 -25.39 9.55
C ASN A 505 -8.30 -24.28 8.70
N ALA A 506 -8.66 -23.01 8.92
CA ALA A 506 -8.04 -21.90 8.22
C ALA A 506 -6.59 -21.71 8.68
N ASN A 507 -5.73 -21.27 7.75
CA ASN A 507 -4.37 -20.85 8.05
C ASN A 507 -4.37 -19.36 8.40
N LEU A 508 -4.22 -19.01 9.69
CA LEU A 508 -4.08 -17.64 10.16
C LEU A 508 -2.68 -17.36 10.69
N PHE A 509 -1.66 -18.09 10.23
CA PHE A 509 -0.30 -17.87 10.70
C PHE A 509 0.12 -16.40 10.51
N SER A 510 0.52 -15.74 11.60
CA SER A 510 0.93 -14.32 11.62
C SER A 510 -0.12 -13.32 11.12
N THR A 511 -1.41 -13.66 11.21
CA THR A 511 -2.51 -12.76 10.85
C THR A 511 -2.73 -11.67 11.91
N ASP A 512 -3.06 -10.47 11.47
CA ASP A 512 -3.33 -9.32 12.33
C ASP A 512 -4.85 -9.12 12.51
N LEU A 513 -5.41 -9.46 13.67
CA LEU A 513 -6.83 -9.32 14.01
C LEU A 513 -7.08 -8.20 15.04
N GLY A 514 -6.17 -7.22 15.16
CA GLY A 514 -6.27 -6.15 16.15
C GLY A 514 -7.60 -5.40 16.09
N ALA A 515 -8.26 -5.19 17.23
CA ALA A 515 -9.57 -4.55 17.35
C ALA A 515 -10.72 -5.19 16.53
N ALA A 516 -10.54 -6.40 15.98
CA ALA A 516 -11.59 -7.10 15.26
C ALA A 516 -12.74 -7.57 16.18
N ASP A 517 -13.95 -7.69 15.64
CA ASP A 517 -15.07 -8.36 16.33
C ASP A 517 -15.10 -9.84 15.93
N LEU A 518 -14.71 -10.72 16.86
CA LEU A 518 -14.64 -12.17 16.70
C LEU A 518 -15.80 -12.87 17.43
N THR A 519 -16.89 -12.17 17.74
CA THR A 519 -18.02 -12.74 18.48
C THR A 519 -18.58 -13.99 17.78
N ASN A 520 -18.63 -15.12 18.48
CA ASN A 520 -19.05 -16.43 17.96
C ASN A 520 -18.23 -16.97 16.76
N ALA A 521 -17.01 -16.48 16.54
CA ALA A 521 -16.14 -17.02 15.49
C ALA A 521 -15.66 -18.45 15.85
N ASP A 522 -15.59 -19.34 14.87
CA ASP A 522 -15.14 -20.73 15.04
C ASP A 522 -13.75 -20.96 14.44
N PHE A 523 -12.74 -21.15 15.29
CA PHE A 523 -11.36 -21.44 14.91
C PHE A 523 -10.95 -22.91 15.13
N SER A 524 -11.90 -23.85 15.14
CA SER A 524 -11.58 -25.27 15.35
C SER A 524 -10.61 -25.79 14.27
N GLY A 525 -9.47 -26.35 14.68
CA GLY A 525 -8.42 -26.83 13.77
C GLY A 525 -7.61 -25.73 13.05
N ALA A 526 -7.89 -24.45 13.29
CA ALA A 526 -7.18 -23.35 12.66
C ALA A 526 -5.73 -23.22 13.14
N ASP A 527 -4.88 -22.60 12.32
CA ASP A 527 -3.52 -22.23 12.69
C ASP A 527 -3.46 -20.78 13.18
N LEU A 528 -3.42 -20.58 14.50
CA LEU A 528 -3.45 -19.27 15.16
C LEU A 528 -2.07 -18.87 15.73
N ARG A 529 -1.00 -19.49 15.27
CA ARG A 529 0.35 -19.12 15.69
C ARG A 529 0.70 -17.73 15.15
N GLN A 530 1.32 -16.90 15.99
CA GLN A 530 1.71 -15.51 15.73
C GLN A 530 0.56 -14.55 15.43
N VAL A 531 -0.69 -14.94 15.68
CA VAL A 531 -1.85 -14.06 15.47
C VAL A 531 -1.86 -12.92 16.49
N TYR A 532 -2.16 -11.70 16.03
CA TYR A 532 -2.37 -10.53 16.90
C TYR A 532 -3.85 -10.27 17.15
N VAL A 533 -4.27 -10.11 18.41
CA VAL A 533 -5.68 -9.92 18.81
C VAL A 533 -5.87 -8.83 19.86
N LYS A 534 -4.97 -7.84 19.91
CA LYS A 534 -5.07 -6.75 20.89
C LYS A 534 -6.37 -5.97 20.67
N SER A 535 -7.09 -5.70 21.75
CA SER A 535 -8.38 -4.98 21.74
C SER A 535 -9.51 -5.64 20.93
N SER A 536 -9.31 -6.88 20.45
CA SER A 536 -10.33 -7.61 19.70
C SER A 536 -11.42 -8.13 20.64
N LYS A 537 -12.67 -8.09 20.18
CA LYS A 537 -13.82 -8.61 20.93
C LYS A 537 -13.92 -10.11 20.70
N MET A 538 -13.69 -10.90 21.75
CA MET A 538 -13.64 -12.37 21.69
C MET A 538 -14.72 -12.99 22.59
N GLU A 539 -15.99 -12.76 22.27
CA GLU A 539 -17.11 -13.39 22.99
C GLU A 539 -17.52 -14.70 22.32
N ASN A 540 -17.61 -15.80 23.07
CA ASN A 540 -18.03 -17.14 22.58
C ASN A 540 -17.21 -17.69 21.40
N VAL A 541 -15.92 -17.36 21.33
CA VAL A 541 -15.02 -17.94 20.34
C VAL A 541 -14.86 -19.44 20.56
N VAL A 542 -14.90 -20.24 19.49
CA VAL A 542 -14.76 -21.71 19.53
C VAL A 542 -13.35 -22.13 19.08
N THR A 543 -12.73 -23.04 19.84
CA THR A 543 -11.47 -23.72 19.49
C THR A 543 -11.54 -25.19 19.92
N ASN A 544 -10.67 -26.04 19.38
CA ASN A 544 -10.59 -27.46 19.75
C ASN A 544 -9.14 -27.92 19.98
N SER A 545 -8.93 -29.23 20.21
CA SER A 545 -7.60 -29.82 20.46
C SER A 545 -6.63 -29.71 19.27
N ASP A 546 -7.17 -29.48 18.07
CA ASP A 546 -6.41 -29.43 16.82
C ASP A 546 -6.04 -27.99 16.45
N THR A 547 -6.65 -26.99 17.08
CA THR A 547 -6.31 -25.58 16.91
C THR A 547 -4.86 -25.34 17.37
N LYS A 548 -4.01 -24.84 16.48
CA LYS A 548 -2.60 -24.55 16.78
C LYS A 548 -2.48 -23.15 17.33
N THR A 549 -1.82 -22.99 18.48
CA THR A 549 -1.67 -21.71 19.17
C THR A 549 -0.27 -21.57 19.76
N ASP A 550 0.27 -20.36 19.83
CA ASP A 550 1.49 -20.11 20.60
C ASP A 550 1.23 -20.11 22.11
N SER A 551 2.28 -20.24 22.92
CA SER A 551 2.21 -20.19 24.39
C SER A 551 1.53 -18.91 24.92
N CYS A 552 1.73 -17.79 24.21
CA CYS A 552 1.13 -16.49 24.52
C CYS A 552 -0.39 -16.46 24.24
N PHE A 553 -0.80 -17.00 23.08
CA PHE A 553 -2.21 -17.12 22.70
C PHE A 553 -2.95 -18.09 23.62
N LYS A 554 -2.29 -19.19 24.02
CA LYS A 554 -2.82 -20.13 25.02
C LYS A 554 -3.10 -19.46 26.37
N THR A 555 -2.31 -18.48 26.78
CA THR A 555 -2.49 -17.80 28.08
C THR A 555 -3.52 -16.66 28.00
N ASP A 556 -3.55 -15.89 26.91
CA ASP A 556 -4.49 -14.75 26.75
C ASP A 556 -5.91 -15.20 26.34
N ILE A 557 -6.05 -16.28 25.56
CA ILE A 557 -7.35 -16.94 25.33
C ILE A 557 -7.83 -17.62 26.61
N ILE A 558 -7.01 -18.36 27.35
CA ILE A 558 -7.47 -19.03 28.57
C ILE A 558 -7.90 -18.00 29.63
N ASN A 559 -7.17 -16.89 29.78
CA ASN A 559 -7.52 -15.86 30.75
C ASN A 559 -8.75 -15.02 30.34
N LYS A 560 -9.02 -14.81 29.04
CA LYS A 560 -10.24 -14.12 28.57
C LYS A 560 -11.46 -15.05 28.40
N ILE A 561 -11.26 -16.35 28.13
CA ILE A 561 -12.35 -17.34 27.98
C ILE A 561 -12.87 -17.84 29.33
N ILE A 562 -12.07 -17.85 30.41
CA ILE A 562 -12.53 -18.35 31.73
C ILE A 562 -13.69 -17.54 32.35
N CYS A 563 -13.95 -16.30 31.91
CA CYS A 563 -15.09 -15.53 32.44
C CYS A 563 -16.47 -15.82 31.79
N LYS A 564 -16.58 -16.67 30.75
CA LYS A 564 -17.89 -17.04 30.17
C LYS A 564 -17.94 -18.46 29.59
N ILE A 565 -17.48 -19.47 30.32
CA ILE A 565 -17.65 -20.88 29.91
C ILE A 565 -19.06 -21.38 30.31
N PHE A 566 -19.97 -21.48 29.33
CA PHE A 566 -20.99 -22.53 29.34
C PHE A 566 -20.34 -23.80 28.78
N ARG A 567 -19.87 -24.68 29.67
CA ARG A 567 -19.43 -26.02 29.29
C ARG A 567 -20.68 -26.86 29.02
N MET A 568 -20.89 -27.29 27.78
CA MET A 568 -21.61 -28.56 27.58
C MET A 568 -20.67 -29.69 28.00
N PHE A 569 -20.81 -30.15 29.23
CA PHE A 569 -20.25 -31.43 29.63
C PHE A 569 -20.98 -32.54 28.87
N THR A 570 -20.30 -33.25 28.00
CA THR A 570 -20.64 -34.66 27.76
C THR A 570 -20.07 -35.47 28.94
N PRO A 571 -20.90 -36.26 29.65
CA PRO A 571 -20.42 -37.06 30.77
C PRO A 571 -19.66 -38.29 30.25
N SER A 572 -18.65 -38.73 31.01
CA SER A 572 -17.72 -39.87 30.85
C SER A 572 -16.46 -39.56 30.03
N SER A 573 -15.22 -39.78 30.48
CA SER A 573 -14.58 -40.31 31.71
C SER A 573 -13.06 -40.30 31.43
N PRO A 574 -12.17 -40.52 32.42
CA PRO A 574 -11.98 -39.85 33.70
C PRO A 574 -11.01 -38.65 33.64
#